data_AF-A0A8J7C0J5-F1
#
_entry.id   AF-A0A8J7C0J5-F1
#
_cell.length_a   1.000
_cell.length_b   1.000
_cell.length_c   1.000
_cell.angle_alpha   90.00
_cell.angle_beta   90.00
_cell.angle_gamma   90.00
#
_symmetry.space_group_name_H-M   'P 1'
#
loop_
_entity.id
_entity.type
_entity.pdbx_description
1 polymer ?
#
loop_
_entity_poly.entity_id
_entity_poly.type
_entity_poly.pdbx_seq_one_letter_code
_entity_poly.pdbx_strand_id
1 'polypeptide(L)'
;LRKYDDEYLTEMKGIADGAADAGGEIWGRPIDLRDIVAVNSVVDLGQLKGALQVTPNSLTGQAFVAPDEELDVEVDQHKCSAFVATGPATRDGGIVFGQIFMWNGYTGMHWNVITDVVPSDGYRLVYHTFPGGIHSGADFYLNSAGIAFGETTVMQTPYEANSTPQSNRARKAAQYAASIDDVERILWEQNNGMYTNDWPIADFKTGEVAILLLGTKEKKLWRTSEDMDPFGTPGFLWANNNARDPEVRKEYVAQPDDRPFDLMFSPWNRDIAFNEFYQEHKGAIDANAGVALWASSPVNRAHACDGKITTTEMANQMVFLAHHGKVTLREKFPTKGWRYLPDLPGAEPHLSLGYSVVSPVFIADQLKAARASQEAVANEKDAPDLELGDTAATFDIEKKELWRGTIDPASPAESWFVSATAAYWRLLEGLPDDDSAAAAEELAEELAALEARYLYTVSREEGLTALDAHRAYDRYAPYLLPRIKGTFALHQLRLLLGNDVFFDVMAAAHDRYRGREMSTRDFLAVAEEVSGRELAAFIGQWLDRTGLPQVQPQVEVKTTRGGGWDLVVGVVQSGELYQFVTHLEVETAEERSIHRIEVAGKRAISLHFDQRPTRVVFDALHDIPV
;
A
#
# COMPACT_ATOMS: atom_id res chain seq x y z
N LEU A 1 2.54 28.58 16.24
CA LEU A 1 2.31 29.99 16.62
C LEU A 1 2.18 30.91 15.42
N ARG A 2 3.26 31.19 14.64
CA ARG A 2 3.25 32.23 13.58
C ARG A 2 2.40 31.95 12.33
N LYS A 3 1.77 30.78 12.25
CA LYS A 3 1.05 30.28 11.06
C LYS A 3 -0.39 29.89 11.38
N TYR A 4 -0.85 30.18 12.59
CA TYR A 4 -2.28 30.13 12.91
C TYR A 4 -2.86 31.52 12.76
N ASP A 5 -4.11 31.59 12.33
CA ASP A 5 -4.90 32.81 12.37
C ASP A 5 -5.07 33.28 13.84
N ASP A 6 -5.06 34.60 14.06
CA ASP A 6 -5.08 35.20 15.41
C ASP A 6 -6.33 34.80 16.21
N GLU A 7 -7.45 34.56 15.52
CA GLU A 7 -8.69 34.05 16.11
C GLU A 7 -8.45 32.73 16.86
N TYR A 8 -7.81 31.76 16.19
CA TYR A 8 -7.58 30.43 16.74
C TYR A 8 -6.49 30.43 17.82
N LEU A 9 -5.50 31.32 17.73
CA LEU A 9 -4.56 31.55 18.82
C LEU A 9 -5.26 32.12 20.06
N THR A 10 -6.27 32.97 19.86
CA THR A 10 -7.08 33.53 20.95
C THR A 10 -7.97 32.46 21.58
N GLU A 11 -8.60 31.60 20.78
CA GLU A 11 -9.37 30.45 21.25
C GLU A 11 -8.49 29.50 22.09
N MET A 12 -7.33 29.10 21.54
CA MET A 12 -6.37 28.23 22.25
C MET A 12 -5.84 28.85 23.54
N LYS A 13 -5.68 30.18 23.57
CA LYS A 13 -5.30 30.89 24.79
C LYS A 13 -6.41 30.81 25.85
N GLY A 14 -7.66 31.02 25.46
CA GLY A 14 -8.80 30.88 26.36
C GLY A 14 -8.91 29.47 26.95
N ILE A 15 -8.65 28.45 26.14
CA ILE A 15 -8.57 27.05 26.60
C ILE A 15 -7.44 26.88 27.63
N ALA A 16 -6.25 27.40 27.35
CA ALA A 16 -5.10 27.30 28.26
C ALA A 16 -5.37 28.01 29.59
N ASP A 17 -5.86 29.26 29.54
CA ASP A 17 -6.17 30.07 30.72
C ASP A 17 -7.25 29.36 31.58
N GLY A 18 -8.30 28.83 30.96
CA GLY A 18 -9.35 28.08 31.66
C GLY A 18 -8.84 26.76 32.28
N ALA A 19 -7.96 26.04 31.58
CA ALA A 19 -7.35 24.82 32.10
C ALA A 19 -6.42 25.12 33.29
N ALA A 20 -5.62 26.19 33.21
CA ALA A 20 -4.74 26.64 34.28
C ALA A 20 -5.54 27.10 35.52
N ASP A 21 -6.62 27.86 35.34
CA ASP A 21 -7.51 28.29 36.43
C ASP A 21 -8.19 27.10 37.13
N ALA A 22 -8.43 26.02 36.41
CA ALA A 22 -8.91 24.74 36.94
C ALA A 22 -7.81 23.90 37.63
N GLY A 23 -6.57 24.38 37.70
CA GLY A 23 -5.43 23.70 38.30
C GLY A 23 -4.72 22.70 37.37
N GLY A 24 -4.92 22.80 36.06
CA GLY A 24 -4.23 21.98 35.07
C GLY A 24 -2.75 22.33 34.98
N GLU A 25 -1.89 21.33 35.15
CA GLU A 25 -0.43 21.47 35.12
C GLU A 25 0.22 20.48 34.16
N ILE A 26 1.32 20.89 33.53
CA ILE A 26 2.23 20.03 32.78
C ILE A 26 3.66 20.28 33.28
N TRP A 27 4.40 19.21 33.60
CA TRP A 27 5.78 19.30 34.12
C TRP A 27 5.97 20.27 35.31
N GLY A 28 4.96 20.35 36.19
CA GLY A 28 5.01 21.19 37.39
C GLY A 28 4.85 22.70 37.13
N ARG A 29 4.34 23.08 35.96
CA ARG A 29 3.88 24.45 35.67
C ARG A 29 2.43 24.43 35.18
N PRO A 30 1.66 25.52 35.39
CA PRO A 30 0.35 25.66 34.75
C PRO A 30 0.43 25.48 33.24
N ILE A 31 -0.61 24.87 32.68
CA ILE A 31 -0.79 24.76 31.22
C ILE A 31 -0.80 26.16 30.62
N ASP A 32 -0.11 26.35 29.50
CA ASP A 32 -0.07 27.62 28.77
C ASP A 32 -0.44 27.45 27.29
N LEU A 33 -0.53 28.58 26.57
CA LEU A 33 -0.86 28.60 25.14
C LEU A 33 0.05 27.69 24.30
N ARG A 34 1.32 27.51 24.67
CA ARG A 34 2.25 26.68 23.88
C ARG A 34 1.89 25.22 23.98
N ASP A 35 1.41 24.77 25.13
CA ASP A 35 0.97 23.38 25.32
C ASP A 35 -0.28 23.10 24.46
N ILE A 36 -1.25 24.02 24.45
CA ILE A 36 -2.46 23.87 23.63
C ILE A 36 -2.13 23.94 22.13
N VAL A 37 -1.23 24.84 21.72
CA VAL A 37 -0.78 24.90 20.32
C VAL A 37 0.00 23.65 19.94
N ALA A 38 0.83 23.11 20.83
CA ALA A 38 1.61 21.90 20.59
C ALA A 38 0.70 20.68 20.38
N VAL A 39 -0.32 20.48 21.23
CA VAL A 39 -1.25 19.36 21.06
C VAL A 39 -2.09 19.51 19.79
N ASN A 40 -2.45 20.73 19.39
CA ASN A 40 -3.15 20.96 18.12
C ASN A 40 -2.24 20.80 16.89
N SER A 41 -0.92 20.96 17.05
CA SER A 41 0.06 20.78 15.96
C SER A 41 0.62 19.36 15.88
N VAL A 42 0.34 18.48 16.85
CA VAL A 42 0.98 17.15 16.91
C VAL A 42 0.59 16.26 15.73
N VAL A 43 -0.62 16.41 15.21
CA VAL A 43 -1.11 15.65 14.05
C VAL A 43 -0.31 16.03 12.79
N ASP A 44 -0.16 17.34 12.53
CA ASP A 44 0.71 17.86 11.48
C ASP A 44 2.19 17.41 11.67
N LEU A 45 2.73 17.59 12.87
CA LEU A 45 4.15 17.30 13.18
C LEU A 45 4.48 15.81 13.09
N GLY A 46 3.52 14.93 13.40
CA GLY A 46 3.68 13.48 13.24
C GLY A 46 3.98 13.07 11.81
N GLN A 47 3.58 13.88 10.82
CA GLN A 47 3.82 13.61 9.40
C GLN A 47 5.17 14.13 8.89
N LEU A 48 5.91 14.90 9.70
CA LEU A 48 7.11 15.60 9.26
C LEU A 48 8.22 14.65 8.78
N LYS A 49 8.39 13.47 9.41
CA LYS A 49 9.38 12.46 8.97
C LYS A 49 9.11 12.03 7.53
N GLY A 50 7.86 11.64 7.22
CA GLY A 50 7.45 11.22 5.88
C GLY A 50 7.50 12.36 4.86
N ALA A 51 7.03 13.56 5.23
CA ALA A 51 7.07 14.71 4.34
C ALA A 51 8.52 15.13 4.01
N LEU A 52 9.45 15.09 4.98
CA LEU A 52 10.85 15.44 4.75
C LEU A 52 11.58 14.45 3.82
N GLN A 53 11.20 13.17 3.78
CA GLN A 53 11.76 12.21 2.82
C GLN A 53 11.47 12.63 1.38
N VAL A 54 10.28 13.19 1.14
CA VAL A 54 9.85 13.66 -0.18
C VAL A 54 10.10 15.14 -0.44
N THR A 55 10.67 15.87 0.53
CA THR A 55 10.97 17.31 0.39
C THR A 55 12.40 17.51 -0.12
N PRO A 56 12.60 18.09 -1.31
CA PRO A 56 13.93 18.42 -1.80
C PRO A 56 14.65 19.37 -0.85
N ASN A 57 15.88 19.02 -0.48
CA ASN A 57 16.77 19.80 0.37
C ASN A 57 18.21 19.67 -0.14
N SER A 58 19.15 20.38 0.47
CA SER A 58 20.56 20.40 0.04
C SER A 58 21.28 19.05 0.16
N LEU A 59 20.67 18.06 0.82
CA LEU A 59 21.17 16.70 0.99
C LEU A 59 20.32 15.67 0.23
N THR A 60 19.31 16.07 -0.53
CA THR A 60 18.57 15.14 -1.40
C THR A 60 19.55 14.51 -2.40
N GLY A 61 19.64 13.18 -2.41
CA GLY A 61 20.69 12.43 -3.12
C GLY A 61 21.86 11.98 -2.24
N GLN A 62 21.90 12.33 -0.95
CA GLN A 62 22.95 11.88 -0.01
C GLN A 62 22.37 10.89 1.01
N ALA A 63 22.85 9.65 0.97
CA ALA A 63 22.42 8.58 1.85
C ALA A 63 23.06 8.69 3.24
N PHE A 64 22.22 8.76 4.27
CA PHE A 64 22.59 8.48 5.65
C PHE A 64 21.72 7.32 6.11
N VAL A 65 22.34 6.17 6.40
CA VAL A 65 21.66 4.89 6.62
C VAL A 65 20.82 4.90 7.90
N ALA A 66 19.58 4.44 7.79
CA ALA A 66 18.92 3.62 8.80
C ALA A 66 18.37 2.38 8.06
N PRO A 67 18.71 1.15 8.49
CA PRO A 67 18.43 -0.07 7.74
C PRO A 67 17.23 -0.84 8.31
N ASP A 68 16.03 -0.56 7.82
CA ASP A 68 14.80 -1.38 7.90
C ASP A 68 13.55 -0.52 7.57
N GLU A 69 12.40 -1.17 7.38
CA GLU A 69 11.04 -0.61 7.22
C GLU A 69 10.51 -0.39 5.79
N GLU A 70 10.47 -1.46 5.00
CA GLU A 70 9.45 -1.56 3.93
C GLU A 70 8.44 -2.72 4.17
N LEU A 71 8.70 -3.62 5.13
CA LEU A 71 7.77 -4.67 5.57
C LEU A 71 7.22 -4.48 7.00
N ASP A 72 7.78 -3.55 7.77
CA ASP A 72 7.26 -3.11 9.08
C ASP A 72 6.51 -1.79 8.92
N VAL A 73 5.24 -1.85 8.48
CA VAL A 73 4.34 -0.72 8.73
C VAL A 73 4.12 -0.66 10.23
N GLU A 74 4.81 0.25 10.92
CA GLU A 74 4.65 0.46 12.36
C GLU A 74 3.13 0.57 12.71
N VAL A 75 2.74 -0.07 13.82
CA VAL A 75 1.36 -0.17 14.34
C VAL A 75 0.71 1.21 14.60
N ASP A 76 1.51 2.27 14.54
CA ASP A 76 1.16 3.67 14.77
C ASP A 76 0.76 4.44 13.50
N GLN A 77 0.90 3.88 12.29
CA GLN A 77 0.41 4.54 11.08
C GLN A 77 -1.12 4.56 10.99
N HIS A 78 -1.67 5.73 10.65
CA HIS A 78 -3.11 5.97 10.54
C HIS A 78 -3.72 5.22 9.35
N LYS A 79 -4.86 4.57 9.53
CA LYS A 79 -5.57 3.84 8.47
C LYS A 79 -7.08 4.14 8.44
N CYS A 80 -7.44 5.43 8.45
CA CYS A 80 -8.84 5.89 8.39
C CYS A 80 -9.58 5.38 7.15
N SER A 81 -10.90 5.22 7.26
CA SER A 81 -11.77 4.96 6.11
C SER A 81 -12.94 5.96 6.12
N ALA A 82 -13.50 6.27 4.96
CA ALA A 82 -14.62 7.18 4.84
C ALA A 82 -15.44 6.86 3.58
N PHE A 83 -16.72 7.20 3.61
CA PHE A 83 -17.56 7.18 2.41
C PHE A 83 -18.55 8.35 2.41
N VAL A 84 -18.93 8.75 1.20
CA VAL A 84 -20.04 9.66 0.94
C VAL A 84 -20.92 9.06 -0.16
N ALA A 85 -22.21 8.97 0.11
CA ALA A 85 -23.20 8.38 -0.78
C ALA A 85 -24.34 9.37 -1.02
N THR A 86 -24.87 9.45 -2.24
CA THR A 86 -26.01 10.31 -2.62
C THR A 86 -26.80 9.73 -3.80
N GLY A 87 -27.98 10.29 -4.06
CA GLY A 87 -28.75 10.04 -5.28
C GLY A 87 -28.98 8.56 -5.57
N PRO A 88 -28.50 8.01 -6.69
CA PRO A 88 -28.76 6.62 -7.08
C PRO A 88 -28.16 5.58 -6.13
N ALA A 89 -27.19 5.95 -5.28
CA ALA A 89 -26.58 5.04 -4.32
C ALA A 89 -27.45 4.84 -3.07
N THR A 90 -28.26 5.82 -2.68
CA THR A 90 -28.93 5.88 -1.38
C THR A 90 -30.42 5.58 -1.48
N ARG A 91 -30.99 5.14 -0.35
CA ARG A 91 -32.37 4.66 -0.27
C ARG A 91 -33.42 5.72 -0.62
N ASP A 92 -33.18 6.97 -0.27
CA ASP A 92 -34.11 8.08 -0.42
C ASP A 92 -33.59 9.18 -1.37
N GLY A 93 -32.44 8.94 -2.01
CA GLY A 93 -31.73 9.92 -2.82
C GLY A 93 -30.99 11.01 -2.01
N GLY A 94 -31.12 11.02 -0.68
CA GLY A 94 -30.39 11.92 0.20
C GLY A 94 -28.97 11.46 0.45
N ILE A 95 -28.15 12.33 1.04
CA ILE A 95 -26.77 12.01 1.39
C ILE A 95 -26.71 11.11 2.64
N VAL A 96 -25.79 10.13 2.60
CA VAL A 96 -25.23 9.42 3.76
C VAL A 96 -23.73 9.65 3.79
N PHE A 97 -23.22 10.23 4.88
CA PHE A 97 -21.81 10.48 5.12
C PHE A 97 -21.33 9.61 6.27
N GLY A 98 -20.17 8.98 6.15
CA GLY A 98 -19.53 8.36 7.30
C GLY A 98 -18.01 8.40 7.29
N GLN A 99 -17.45 8.36 8.50
CA GLN A 99 -16.03 8.48 8.79
C GLN A 99 -15.64 7.52 9.91
N ILE A 100 -14.54 6.79 9.73
CA ILE A 100 -13.92 5.97 10.78
C ILE A 100 -12.45 6.37 10.96
N PHE A 101 -12.15 6.83 12.17
CA PHE A 101 -10.80 7.19 12.58
C PHE A 101 -10.05 5.94 13.07
N MET A 102 -8.83 5.75 12.58
CA MET A 102 -7.96 4.66 13.01
C MET A 102 -6.56 5.15 13.27
N TRP A 103 -6.18 5.20 14.55
CA TRP A 103 -4.84 5.57 14.99
C TRP A 103 -4.50 4.79 16.24
N ASN A 104 -3.81 3.66 16.08
CA ASN A 104 -3.36 2.81 17.19
C ASN A 104 -4.40 2.60 18.31
N GLY A 105 -5.66 2.25 17.98
CA GLY A 105 -6.73 1.73 18.85
C GLY A 105 -6.97 2.42 20.21
N TYR A 106 -5.99 2.38 21.10
CA TYR A 106 -5.89 3.08 22.39
C TYR A 106 -5.96 4.61 22.28
N THR A 107 -5.46 5.22 21.19
CA THR A 107 -5.49 6.68 21.01
C THR A 107 -6.92 7.23 21.02
N GLY A 108 -7.92 6.41 20.67
CA GLY A 108 -9.34 6.76 20.75
C GLY A 108 -9.81 7.18 22.15
N MET A 109 -9.14 6.76 23.22
CA MET A 109 -9.43 7.21 24.58
C MET A 109 -9.11 8.71 24.79
N HIS A 110 -8.19 9.26 23.99
CA HIS A 110 -7.82 10.68 24.03
C HIS A 110 -8.71 11.53 23.13
N TRP A 111 -9.33 10.95 22.10
CA TRP A 111 -10.36 11.58 21.26
C TRP A 111 -11.75 11.27 21.80
N ASN A 112 -12.10 11.85 22.94
CA ASN A 112 -13.35 11.58 23.66
C ASN A 112 -14.24 12.82 23.87
N VAL A 113 -13.98 13.90 23.13
CA VAL A 113 -14.72 15.16 23.26
C VAL A 113 -15.53 15.41 21.99
N ILE A 114 -16.82 15.72 22.15
CA ILE A 114 -17.60 16.33 21.06
C ILE A 114 -17.79 17.79 21.42
N THR A 115 -17.39 18.66 20.52
CA THR A 115 -17.46 20.11 20.71
C THR A 115 -18.59 20.68 19.86
N ASP A 116 -19.40 21.54 20.48
CA ASP A 116 -20.41 22.36 19.82
C ASP A 116 -20.02 23.82 20.01
N VAL A 117 -19.62 24.46 18.92
CA VAL A 117 -19.10 25.83 18.92
C VAL A 117 -20.08 26.74 18.21
N VAL A 118 -20.55 27.77 18.92
CA VAL A 118 -21.28 28.90 18.35
C VAL A 118 -20.31 30.08 18.26
N PRO A 119 -19.62 30.26 17.13
CA PRO A 119 -18.66 31.34 17.00
C PRO A 119 -19.39 32.69 16.86
N SER A 120 -18.67 33.78 17.17
CA SER A 120 -19.19 35.14 16.95
C SER A 120 -19.28 35.51 15.47
N ASP A 121 -18.49 34.84 14.62
CA ASP A 121 -18.46 35.00 13.17
C ASP A 121 -18.31 33.63 12.48
N GLY A 122 -18.92 33.45 11.31
CA GLY A 122 -19.05 32.16 10.64
C GLY A 122 -20.22 31.30 11.14
N TYR A 123 -20.17 30.01 10.86
CA TYR A 123 -21.24 29.04 11.12
C TYR A 123 -21.02 28.29 12.43
N ARG A 124 -22.11 27.94 13.11
CA ARG A 124 -22.08 26.99 14.23
C ARG A 124 -21.54 25.66 13.70
N LEU A 125 -20.64 25.04 14.44
CA LEU A 125 -20.03 23.77 14.05
C LEU A 125 -20.04 22.77 15.20
N VAL A 126 -20.21 21.50 14.83
CA VAL A 126 -20.05 20.36 15.72
C VAL A 126 -18.97 19.45 15.15
N TYR A 127 -18.08 18.97 16.00
CA TYR A 127 -16.99 18.09 15.60
C TYR A 127 -16.51 17.22 16.76
N HIS A 128 -15.91 16.09 16.41
CA HIS A 128 -15.30 15.17 17.36
C HIS A 128 -13.81 15.48 17.50
N THR A 129 -13.29 15.60 18.72
CA THR A 129 -11.92 16.03 19.02
C THR A 129 -11.40 15.43 20.33
N PHE A 130 -10.22 15.90 20.75
CA PHE A 130 -9.53 15.62 22.00
C PHE A 130 -9.62 16.83 22.96
N PRO A 131 -9.37 16.65 24.27
CA PRO A 131 -9.32 17.77 25.21
C PRO A 131 -8.33 18.87 24.77
N GLY A 132 -8.84 20.08 24.60
CA GLY A 132 -8.08 21.24 24.12
C GLY A 132 -7.92 21.33 22.61
N GLY A 133 -8.52 20.41 21.84
CA GLY A 133 -8.52 20.41 20.39
C GLY A 133 -9.47 21.46 19.81
N ILE A 134 -8.91 22.38 19.02
CA ILE A 134 -9.71 23.34 18.24
C ILE A 134 -10.08 22.75 16.87
N HIS A 135 -9.42 21.68 16.44
CA HIS A 135 -9.75 20.92 15.23
C HIS A 135 -10.03 19.46 15.58
N SER A 136 -10.50 18.67 14.62
CA SER A 136 -10.98 17.31 14.88
C SER A 136 -9.83 16.32 15.14
N GLY A 137 -8.87 16.18 14.22
CA GLY A 137 -7.78 15.19 14.29
C GLY A 137 -8.21 13.71 14.19
N ALA A 138 -9.46 13.39 14.50
CA ALA A 138 -10.18 12.17 14.09
C ALA A 138 -11.04 12.40 12.83
N ASP A 139 -11.08 13.67 12.42
CA ASP A 139 -11.51 14.23 11.17
C ASP A 139 -12.98 13.99 10.79
N PHE A 140 -13.87 14.54 11.62
CA PHE A 140 -15.29 14.72 11.29
C PHE A 140 -15.77 16.10 11.74
N TYR A 141 -16.32 16.86 10.80
CA TYR A 141 -16.93 18.17 11.02
C TYR A 141 -18.32 18.23 10.40
N LEU A 142 -19.25 18.95 11.04
CA LEU A 142 -20.55 19.33 10.49
C LEU A 142 -20.87 20.76 10.91
N ASN A 143 -21.28 21.62 9.98
CA ASN A 143 -21.63 23.01 10.27
C ASN A 143 -23.06 23.37 9.90
N SER A 144 -23.55 24.49 10.45
CA SER A 144 -24.93 24.96 10.23
C SER A 144 -25.17 25.49 8.81
N ALA A 145 -24.14 25.60 7.98
CA ALA A 145 -24.31 25.84 6.55
C ALA A 145 -24.69 24.57 5.78
N GLY A 146 -24.69 23.40 6.42
CA GLY A 146 -25.01 22.12 5.81
C GLY A 146 -23.80 21.43 5.18
N ILE A 147 -22.58 21.79 5.59
CA ILE A 147 -21.35 21.15 5.13
C ILE A 147 -20.88 20.14 6.18
N ALA A 148 -20.65 18.91 5.76
CA ALA A 148 -19.82 17.96 6.50
C ALA A 148 -18.60 17.55 5.69
N PHE A 149 -17.48 17.34 6.39
CA PHE A 149 -16.29 16.77 5.78
C PHE A 149 -15.44 16.04 6.82
N GLY A 150 -14.56 15.19 6.30
CA GLY A 150 -13.57 14.44 7.07
C GLY A 150 -12.33 14.21 6.23
N GLU A 151 -11.43 13.33 6.66
CA GLU A 151 -10.24 12.99 5.89
C GLU A 151 -9.86 11.51 5.99
N THR A 152 -9.08 11.02 5.03
CA THR A 152 -8.24 9.85 5.26
C THR A 152 -6.84 10.13 4.75
N THR A 153 -5.85 9.98 5.63
CA THR A 153 -4.45 10.32 5.34
C THR A 153 -3.87 9.44 4.25
N VAL A 154 -3.24 10.02 3.25
CA VAL A 154 -2.50 9.28 2.21
C VAL A 154 -1.00 9.38 2.46
N MET A 155 -0.18 8.81 1.57
CA MET A 155 1.27 9.01 1.61
C MET A 155 1.59 10.51 1.57
N GLN A 156 2.61 10.93 2.33
CA GLN A 156 2.90 12.35 2.46
C GLN A 156 3.53 12.92 1.18
N THR A 157 3.16 14.15 0.87
CA THR A 157 3.74 14.99 -0.19
C THR A 157 4.74 15.99 0.42
N PRO A 158 5.53 16.73 -0.39
CA PRO A 158 6.58 17.64 0.09
C PRO A 158 6.10 18.67 1.12
N TYR A 159 6.97 19.08 2.03
CA TYR A 159 6.64 20.07 3.05
C TYR A 159 6.98 21.50 2.61
N GLU A 160 6.00 22.40 2.69
CA GLU A 160 6.19 23.85 2.46
C GLU A 160 6.25 24.60 3.79
N ALA A 161 7.47 24.87 4.28
CA ALA A 161 7.71 25.37 5.63
C ALA A 161 7.16 26.76 5.96
N ASN A 162 6.87 27.56 4.94
CA ASN A 162 6.35 28.92 5.10
C ASN A 162 4.82 29.01 4.94
N SER A 163 4.13 27.88 4.83
CA SER A 163 2.69 27.77 4.65
C SER A 163 1.94 27.51 5.98
N THR A 164 0.64 27.30 5.88
CA THR A 164 -0.31 27.19 7.00
C THR A 164 -0.60 25.72 7.35
N PRO A 165 -0.53 25.31 8.62
CA PRO A 165 -0.79 23.94 9.05
C PRO A 165 -2.23 23.50 8.73
N GLN A 166 -2.40 22.19 8.52
CA GLN A 166 -3.67 21.58 8.22
C GLN A 166 -4.70 21.88 9.31
N SER A 167 -4.30 21.78 10.58
CA SER A 167 -5.19 22.02 11.72
C SER A 167 -5.83 23.42 11.71
N ASN A 168 -5.10 24.44 11.24
CA ASN A 168 -5.66 25.78 11.02
C ASN A 168 -6.65 25.79 9.84
N ARG A 169 -6.25 25.23 8.70
CA ARG A 169 -7.05 25.24 7.46
C ARG A 169 -8.36 24.45 7.63
N ALA A 170 -8.30 23.27 8.26
CA ALA A 170 -9.46 22.43 8.54
C ALA A 170 -10.41 23.10 9.53
N ARG A 171 -9.90 23.70 10.60
CA ARG A 171 -10.72 24.48 11.54
C ARG A 171 -11.43 25.65 10.83
N LYS A 172 -10.71 26.35 9.96
CA LYS A 172 -11.26 27.45 9.15
C LYS A 172 -12.34 26.97 8.19
N ALA A 173 -12.11 25.87 7.48
CA ALA A 173 -13.11 25.27 6.60
C ALA A 173 -14.37 24.87 7.38
N ALA A 174 -14.22 24.24 8.55
CA ALA A 174 -15.34 23.85 9.42
C ALA A 174 -16.19 25.06 9.85
N GLN A 175 -15.57 26.19 10.17
CA GLN A 175 -16.30 27.38 10.59
C GLN A 175 -16.92 28.16 9.43
N TYR A 176 -16.20 28.32 8.32
CA TYR A 176 -16.52 29.34 7.32
C TYR A 176 -17.02 28.80 5.99
N ALA A 177 -16.86 27.50 5.70
CA ALA A 177 -17.30 26.96 4.42
C ALA A 177 -18.83 26.85 4.34
N ALA A 178 -19.40 27.33 3.24
CA ALA A 178 -20.83 27.20 2.92
C ALA A 178 -21.10 26.30 1.70
N SER A 179 -20.04 25.82 1.04
CA SER A 179 -20.10 24.96 -0.15
C SER A 179 -18.85 24.07 -0.22
N ILE A 180 -18.89 23.06 -1.10
CA ILE A 180 -17.71 22.23 -1.43
C ILE A 180 -16.56 23.10 -1.98
N ASP A 181 -16.86 24.13 -2.77
CA ASP A 181 -15.86 25.05 -3.33
C ASP A 181 -15.17 25.88 -2.23
N ASP A 182 -15.90 26.26 -1.18
CA ASP A 182 -15.30 26.93 -0.04
C ASP A 182 -14.36 26.00 0.73
N VAL A 183 -14.76 24.74 0.95
CA VAL A 183 -13.88 23.74 1.59
C VAL A 183 -12.59 23.58 0.78
N GLU A 184 -12.72 23.37 -0.53
CA GLU A 184 -11.59 23.19 -1.44
C GLU A 184 -10.66 24.41 -1.47
N ARG A 185 -11.23 25.61 -1.62
CA ARG A 185 -10.47 26.87 -1.61
C ARG A 185 -9.74 27.09 -0.28
N ILE A 186 -10.41 26.93 0.86
CA ILE A 186 -9.83 27.19 2.19
C ILE A 186 -8.75 26.16 2.52
N LEU A 187 -8.97 24.87 2.21
CA LEU A 187 -7.97 23.84 2.44
C LEU A 187 -6.75 24.01 1.52
N TRP A 188 -6.93 24.52 0.31
CA TRP A 188 -5.84 24.76 -0.63
C TRP A 188 -5.00 26.00 -0.32
N GLU A 189 -5.63 27.06 0.21
CA GLU A 189 -4.96 28.33 0.44
C GLU A 189 -3.80 28.21 1.45
N GLN A 190 -2.59 28.56 1.02
CA GLN A 190 -1.36 28.41 1.80
C GLN A 190 -1.22 26.99 2.39
N ASN A 191 -1.54 25.98 1.60
CA ASN A 191 -1.33 24.59 1.97
C ASN A 191 0.17 24.31 2.24
N ASN A 192 0.45 23.59 3.33
CA ASN A 192 1.80 23.22 3.73
C ASN A 192 2.19 21.80 3.34
N GLY A 193 1.28 21.01 2.77
CA GLY A 193 1.56 19.65 2.31
C GLY A 193 1.52 18.57 3.39
N MET A 194 1.81 18.93 4.65
CA MET A 194 1.73 18.00 5.77
C MET A 194 0.30 17.58 6.07
N TYR A 195 0.14 16.32 6.46
CA TYR A 195 -1.14 15.64 6.58
C TYR A 195 -1.88 15.69 5.24
N THR A 196 -1.19 15.18 4.20
CA THR A 196 -1.74 14.96 2.86
C THR A 196 -2.88 13.95 2.95
N ASN A 197 -4.09 14.33 2.52
CA ASN A 197 -5.29 13.51 2.70
C ASN A 197 -6.21 13.49 1.47
N ASP A 198 -6.99 12.42 1.37
CA ASP A 198 -8.30 12.46 0.72
C ASP A 198 -9.29 13.14 1.68
N TRP A 199 -10.05 14.12 1.20
CA TRP A 199 -11.06 14.86 1.96
C TRP A 199 -12.46 14.56 1.42
N PRO A 200 -13.22 13.60 2.01
CA PRO A 200 -14.62 13.43 1.70
C PRO A 200 -15.45 14.62 2.20
N ILE A 201 -16.34 15.13 1.34
CA ILE A 201 -17.14 16.33 1.59
C ILE A 201 -18.59 16.05 1.17
N ALA A 202 -19.54 16.52 1.97
CA ALA A 202 -20.97 16.49 1.69
C ALA A 202 -21.58 17.89 1.86
N ASP A 203 -22.36 18.31 0.87
CA ASP A 203 -23.22 19.49 0.94
C ASP A 203 -24.68 19.05 0.99
N PHE A 204 -25.26 19.05 2.20
CA PHE A 204 -26.62 18.59 2.45
C PHE A 204 -27.70 19.53 1.90
N LYS A 205 -27.35 20.76 1.51
CA LYS A 205 -28.31 21.68 0.87
C LYS A 205 -28.49 21.37 -0.61
N THR A 206 -27.40 20.99 -1.28
CA THR A 206 -27.41 20.70 -2.72
C THR A 206 -27.63 19.22 -3.01
N GLY A 207 -27.35 18.33 -2.06
CA GLY A 207 -27.33 16.88 -2.27
C GLY A 207 -26.04 16.40 -2.95
N GLU A 208 -25.04 17.27 -3.08
CA GLU A 208 -23.76 16.98 -3.73
C GLU A 208 -22.77 16.35 -2.74
N VAL A 209 -22.00 15.38 -3.22
CA VAL A 209 -20.86 14.83 -2.49
C VAL A 209 -19.59 14.88 -3.32
N ALA A 210 -18.44 14.94 -2.65
CA ALA A 210 -17.14 15.01 -3.30
C ALA A 210 -16.03 14.33 -2.48
N ILE A 211 -14.90 14.06 -3.14
CA ILE A 211 -13.61 13.78 -2.50
C ILE A 211 -12.58 14.74 -3.10
N LEU A 212 -11.87 15.46 -2.24
CA LEU A 212 -10.72 16.27 -2.60
C LEU A 212 -9.43 15.58 -2.15
N LEU A 213 -8.67 15.01 -3.08
CA LEU A 213 -7.30 14.60 -2.81
C LEU A 213 -6.41 15.83 -2.86
N LEU A 214 -5.75 16.12 -1.75
CA LEU A 214 -4.95 17.32 -1.57
C LEU A 214 -3.47 16.96 -1.37
N GLY A 215 -2.68 17.07 -2.44
CA GLY A 215 -1.21 17.05 -2.40
C GLY A 215 -0.65 18.36 -1.89
N THR A 216 0.65 18.59 -2.09
CA THR A 216 1.28 19.87 -1.74
C THR A 216 1.14 20.87 -2.87
N LYS A 217 1.45 20.41 -4.09
CA LYS A 217 1.47 21.22 -5.31
C LYS A 217 0.34 20.88 -6.25
N GLU A 218 -0.16 19.65 -6.19
CA GLU A 218 -1.27 19.16 -6.98
C GLU A 218 -2.49 18.83 -6.11
N LYS A 219 -3.67 18.85 -6.74
CA LYS A 219 -4.93 18.44 -6.11
C LYS A 219 -5.89 17.90 -7.13
N LYS A 220 -6.81 17.04 -6.68
CA LYS A 220 -7.89 16.53 -7.51
C LYS A 220 -9.20 16.52 -6.74
N LEU A 221 -10.21 17.18 -7.29
CA LEU A 221 -11.59 17.13 -6.80
C LEU A 221 -12.40 16.19 -7.70
N TRP A 222 -13.00 15.16 -7.11
CA TRP A 222 -14.06 14.36 -7.75
C TRP A 222 -15.38 14.74 -7.08
N ARG A 223 -16.40 15.08 -7.88
CA ARG A 223 -17.68 15.55 -7.35
C ARG A 223 -18.85 15.09 -8.20
N THR A 224 -19.96 14.75 -7.54
CA THR A 224 -21.12 14.14 -8.20
C THR A 224 -21.90 15.09 -9.09
N SER A 225 -21.67 16.40 -8.98
CA SER A 225 -22.27 17.39 -9.89
C SER A 225 -21.61 17.43 -11.27
N GLU A 226 -20.35 16.99 -11.37
CA GLU A 226 -19.60 16.91 -12.64
C GLU A 226 -19.66 15.51 -13.23
N ASP A 227 -19.41 14.49 -12.40
CA ASP A 227 -19.46 13.09 -12.77
C ASP A 227 -20.09 12.31 -11.63
N MET A 228 -21.24 11.67 -11.88
CA MET A 228 -21.92 10.85 -10.90
C MET A 228 -21.15 9.55 -10.64
N ASP A 229 -20.28 9.12 -11.56
CA ASP A 229 -19.61 7.82 -11.53
C ASP A 229 -18.08 7.88 -11.71
N PRO A 230 -17.35 8.68 -10.93
CA PRO A 230 -15.91 8.86 -11.13
C PRO A 230 -15.10 7.60 -10.77
N PHE A 231 -15.69 6.66 -10.02
CA PHE A 231 -15.03 5.45 -9.51
C PHE A 231 -15.70 4.13 -9.95
N GLY A 232 -16.70 4.14 -10.85
CA GLY A 232 -17.47 2.94 -11.23
C GLY A 232 -18.58 2.57 -10.22
N THR A 233 -18.87 3.46 -9.27
CA THR A 233 -19.91 3.36 -8.25
C THR A 233 -20.79 4.61 -8.24
N PRO A 234 -21.78 4.74 -9.15
CA PRO A 234 -22.58 5.95 -9.29
C PRO A 234 -23.19 6.47 -7.96
N GLY A 235 -22.84 7.70 -7.58
CA GLY A 235 -23.30 8.35 -6.36
C GLY A 235 -22.65 7.85 -5.08
N PHE A 236 -21.64 6.97 -5.14
CA PHE A 236 -20.92 6.46 -3.97
C PHE A 236 -19.42 6.71 -4.14
N LEU A 237 -18.82 7.51 -3.26
CA LEU A 237 -17.39 7.81 -3.25
C LEU A 237 -16.79 7.32 -1.93
N TRP A 238 -15.56 6.80 -1.96
CA TRP A 238 -14.87 6.33 -0.75
C TRP A 238 -13.42 6.78 -0.69
N ALA A 239 -12.92 6.89 0.54
CA ALA A 239 -11.53 7.18 0.85
C ALA A 239 -11.00 6.17 1.87
N ASN A 240 -9.77 5.72 1.70
CA ASN A 240 -9.19 4.61 2.45
C ASN A 240 -7.66 4.66 2.44
N ASN A 241 -7.09 5.86 2.51
CA ASN A 241 -5.65 6.11 2.50
C ASN A 241 -4.93 5.74 1.19
N ASN A 242 -5.67 5.51 0.10
CA ASN A 242 -5.12 5.09 -1.19
C ASN A 242 -5.35 6.16 -2.27
N ALA A 243 -4.37 7.04 -2.45
CA ALA A 243 -4.45 8.16 -3.40
C ALA A 243 -4.64 7.67 -4.85
N ARG A 244 -5.70 8.16 -5.50
CA ARG A 244 -6.12 7.75 -6.87
C ARG A 244 -5.54 8.63 -7.99
N ASP A 245 -5.23 9.90 -7.72
CA ASP A 245 -4.81 10.83 -8.77
C ASP A 245 -3.34 10.64 -9.15
N PRO A 246 -3.00 10.44 -10.43
CA PRO A 246 -1.62 10.23 -10.85
C PRO A 246 -0.72 11.46 -10.66
N GLU A 247 -1.25 12.67 -10.80
CA GLU A 247 -0.44 13.89 -10.65
C GLU A 247 -0.09 14.15 -9.19
N VAL A 248 -1.03 13.90 -8.27
CA VAL A 248 -0.71 13.94 -6.82
C VAL A 248 0.30 12.85 -6.45
N ARG A 249 0.18 11.64 -7.02
CA ARG A 249 1.14 10.54 -6.77
C ARG A 249 2.56 10.84 -7.27
N LYS A 250 2.71 11.68 -8.30
CA LYS A 250 4.04 12.12 -8.76
C LYS A 250 4.79 12.93 -7.70
N GLU A 251 4.10 13.52 -6.74
CA GLU A 251 4.75 14.19 -5.60
C GLU A 251 5.45 13.21 -4.64
N TYR A 252 5.21 11.89 -4.73
CA TYR A 252 5.91 10.86 -3.94
C TYR A 252 7.26 10.44 -4.53
N VAL A 253 7.53 10.81 -5.79
CA VAL A 253 8.69 10.35 -6.56
C VAL A 253 10.02 10.87 -5.99
N ALA A 254 10.04 12.10 -5.50
CA ALA A 254 11.24 12.66 -4.91
C ALA A 254 11.59 11.85 -3.65
N GLN A 255 12.70 11.12 -3.68
CA GLN A 255 13.20 10.33 -2.55
C GLN A 255 14.72 10.54 -2.43
N PRO A 256 15.33 10.36 -1.24
CA PRO A 256 16.76 10.62 -1.05
C PRO A 256 17.67 9.70 -1.86
N ASP A 257 17.24 8.47 -2.12
CA ASP A 257 17.95 7.46 -2.91
C ASP A 257 17.59 7.52 -4.40
N ASP A 258 16.60 8.34 -4.76
CA ASP A 258 16.15 8.54 -6.14
C ASP A 258 15.76 7.22 -6.81
N ARG A 259 15.26 6.25 -6.01
CA ARG A 259 14.81 4.94 -6.50
C ARG A 259 13.56 5.09 -7.37
N PRO A 260 13.36 4.21 -8.36
CA PRO A 260 12.11 4.18 -9.13
C PRO A 260 10.90 3.97 -8.23
N PHE A 261 9.85 4.76 -8.46
CA PHE A 261 8.62 4.72 -7.69
C PHE A 261 7.44 4.19 -8.53
N ASP A 262 6.61 3.35 -7.93
CA ASP A 262 5.41 2.83 -8.59
C ASP A 262 4.27 3.87 -8.59
N LEU A 263 4.15 4.57 -9.71
CA LEU A 263 3.12 5.58 -9.91
C LEU A 263 1.73 4.98 -10.13
N MET A 264 1.61 3.68 -10.38
CA MET A 264 0.35 3.07 -10.77
C MET A 264 -0.58 2.89 -9.57
N PHE A 265 -1.86 3.19 -9.79
CA PHE A 265 -2.89 2.90 -8.80
C PHE A 265 -3.14 1.39 -8.75
N SER A 266 -3.23 0.85 -7.53
CA SER A 266 -3.67 -0.50 -7.26
C SER A 266 -4.72 -0.47 -6.15
N PRO A 267 -5.88 -1.11 -6.33
CA PRO A 267 -6.87 -1.17 -5.27
C PRO A 267 -6.32 -1.96 -4.09
N TRP A 268 -6.61 -1.48 -2.88
CA TRP A 268 -6.35 -2.22 -1.65
C TRP A 268 -7.58 -3.09 -1.31
N ASN A 269 -7.40 -4.05 -0.39
CA ASN A 269 -8.50 -4.86 0.14
C ASN A 269 -9.72 -4.03 0.59
N ARG A 270 -9.51 -2.79 1.06
CA ARG A 270 -10.61 -1.88 1.42
C ARG A 270 -11.32 -1.29 0.21
N ASP A 271 -10.62 -0.98 -0.88
CA ASP A 271 -11.24 -0.55 -2.13
C ASP A 271 -12.19 -1.62 -2.67
N ILE A 272 -11.75 -2.87 -2.65
CA ILE A 272 -12.58 -4.02 -3.05
C ILE A 272 -13.80 -4.15 -2.13
N ALA A 273 -13.61 -4.08 -0.81
CA ALA A 273 -14.72 -4.19 0.14
C ALA A 273 -15.73 -3.04 0.04
N PHE A 274 -15.29 -1.82 -0.27
CA PHE A 274 -16.19 -0.69 -0.55
C PHE A 274 -16.99 -0.92 -1.84
N ASN A 275 -16.35 -1.47 -2.88
CA ASN A 275 -17.04 -1.85 -4.11
C ASN A 275 -18.06 -2.97 -3.88
N GLU A 276 -17.70 -4.03 -3.16
CA GLU A 276 -18.61 -5.12 -2.78
C GLU A 276 -19.81 -4.58 -1.99
N PHE A 277 -19.56 -3.74 -0.97
CA PHE A 277 -20.62 -3.08 -0.22
C PHE A 277 -21.56 -2.28 -1.13
N TYR A 278 -21.01 -1.48 -2.05
CA TYR A 278 -21.82 -0.74 -3.01
C TYR A 278 -22.66 -1.68 -3.88
N GLN A 279 -22.09 -2.75 -4.42
CA GLN A 279 -22.84 -3.69 -5.28
C GLN A 279 -23.98 -4.37 -4.53
N GLU A 280 -23.80 -4.67 -3.23
CA GLU A 280 -24.82 -5.25 -2.37
C GLU A 280 -25.92 -4.25 -1.99
N HIS A 281 -25.59 -2.96 -1.83
CA HIS A 281 -26.48 -1.96 -1.24
C HIS A 281 -26.89 -0.82 -2.18
N LYS A 282 -26.48 -0.82 -3.45
CA LYS A 282 -26.80 0.25 -4.41
C LYS A 282 -28.30 0.55 -4.46
N GLY A 283 -28.65 1.82 -4.31
CA GLY A 283 -30.04 2.31 -4.22
C GLY A 283 -30.73 2.02 -2.88
N ALA A 284 -30.01 1.49 -1.89
CA ALA A 284 -30.53 1.13 -0.57
C ALA A 284 -29.62 1.56 0.59
N ILE A 285 -28.50 2.26 0.32
CA ILE A 285 -27.61 2.76 1.36
C ILE A 285 -28.38 3.75 2.25
N ASP A 286 -28.42 3.45 3.55
CA ASP A 286 -28.95 4.28 4.61
C ASP A 286 -27.99 4.30 5.82
N ALA A 287 -28.36 4.99 6.90
CA ALA A 287 -27.52 5.07 8.10
C ALA A 287 -27.20 3.69 8.70
N ASN A 288 -28.13 2.74 8.68
CA ASN A 288 -27.92 1.41 9.24
C ASN A 288 -26.95 0.60 8.39
N ALA A 289 -27.06 0.69 7.05
CA ALA A 289 -26.09 0.10 6.15
C ALA A 289 -24.67 0.68 6.39
N GLY A 290 -24.58 2.00 6.59
CA GLY A 290 -23.31 2.65 6.98
C GLY A 290 -22.76 2.14 8.31
N VAL A 291 -23.60 1.96 9.34
CA VAL A 291 -23.17 1.41 10.65
C VAL A 291 -22.65 0.00 10.48
N ALA A 292 -23.34 -0.83 9.69
CA ALA A 292 -22.93 -2.20 9.41
C ALA A 292 -21.58 -2.24 8.65
N LEU A 293 -21.35 -1.31 7.72
CA LEU A 293 -20.08 -1.16 7.02
C LEU A 293 -18.94 -0.80 7.98
N TRP A 294 -19.16 0.09 8.95
CA TRP A 294 -18.16 0.37 10.00
C TRP A 294 -17.91 -0.81 10.93
N ALA A 295 -18.81 -1.78 11.02
CA ALA A 295 -18.59 -3.01 11.76
C ALA A 295 -17.93 -4.12 10.91
N SER A 296 -17.66 -3.90 9.62
CA SER A 296 -17.16 -4.93 8.70
C SER A 296 -15.64 -4.86 8.47
N SER A 297 -15.02 -6.01 8.26
CA SER A 297 -13.62 -6.13 7.82
C SER A 297 -13.59 -6.34 6.31
N PRO A 298 -12.62 -5.78 5.57
CA PRO A 298 -11.45 -5.02 6.02
C PRO A 298 -11.64 -3.50 6.16
N VAL A 299 -12.85 -2.98 5.93
CA VAL A 299 -13.15 -1.53 5.99
C VAL A 299 -12.85 -0.94 7.37
N ASN A 300 -13.09 -1.71 8.42
CA ASN A 300 -12.65 -1.50 9.79
C ASN A 300 -11.47 -2.44 10.13
N ARG A 301 -10.43 -1.89 10.77
CA ARG A 301 -9.21 -2.61 11.19
C ARG A 301 -9.02 -2.57 12.70
N ALA A 302 -8.05 -3.35 13.19
CA ALA A 302 -7.78 -3.47 14.62
C ALA A 302 -7.44 -2.14 15.34
N HIS A 303 -7.03 -1.13 14.58
CA HIS A 303 -6.62 0.20 15.05
C HIS A 303 -7.76 1.23 15.09
N ALA A 304 -9.00 0.84 14.76
CA ALA A 304 -10.14 1.75 14.79
C ALA A 304 -10.45 2.27 16.19
N CYS A 305 -10.70 3.57 16.25
CA CYS A 305 -10.88 4.35 17.46
C CYS A 305 -12.31 4.87 17.63
N ASP A 306 -13.06 5.03 16.53
CA ASP A 306 -14.43 5.49 16.53
C ASP A 306 -15.20 5.07 15.26
N GLY A 307 -16.44 5.53 15.12
CA GLY A 307 -17.16 5.59 13.84
C GLY A 307 -18.25 6.66 13.89
N LYS A 308 -18.35 7.48 12.86
CA LYS A 308 -19.30 8.59 12.75
C LYS A 308 -20.16 8.45 11.50
N ILE A 309 -21.46 8.70 11.61
CA ILE A 309 -22.41 8.68 10.49
C ILE A 309 -23.39 9.84 10.61
N THR A 310 -23.64 10.53 9.51
CA THR A 310 -24.79 11.43 9.40
C THR A 310 -25.51 11.23 8.06
N THR A 311 -26.76 11.66 8.01
CA THR A 311 -27.62 11.62 6.83
C THR A 311 -28.18 13.01 6.59
N THR A 312 -28.82 13.24 5.44
CA THR A 312 -29.47 14.53 5.17
C THR A 312 -30.47 14.94 6.26
N GLU A 313 -31.29 14.01 6.73
CA GLU A 313 -32.24 14.27 7.83
C GLU A 313 -31.55 14.69 9.13
N MET A 314 -30.47 13.98 9.50
CA MET A 314 -29.72 14.26 10.73
C MET A 314 -28.91 15.56 10.61
N ALA A 315 -28.20 15.76 9.50
CA ALA A 315 -27.34 16.91 9.28
C ALA A 315 -28.12 18.23 9.28
N ASN A 316 -29.33 18.26 8.71
CA ASN A 316 -30.24 19.42 8.77
C ASN A 316 -30.62 19.85 10.19
N GLN A 317 -30.41 18.96 11.18
CA GLN A 317 -30.65 19.20 12.60
C GLN A 317 -29.35 19.27 13.41
N MET A 318 -28.18 19.31 12.75
CA MET A 318 -26.86 19.24 13.38
C MET A 318 -26.65 17.94 14.20
N VAL A 319 -27.23 16.83 13.73
CA VAL A 319 -27.16 15.51 14.36
C VAL A 319 -26.21 14.59 13.59
N PHE A 320 -25.49 13.74 14.32
CA PHE A 320 -24.75 12.60 13.79
C PHE A 320 -24.72 11.48 14.83
N LEU A 321 -24.59 10.25 14.35
CA LEU A 321 -24.29 9.07 15.17
C LEU A 321 -22.78 9.03 15.41
N ALA A 322 -22.38 8.76 16.65
CA ALA A 322 -20.97 8.54 17.01
C ALA A 322 -20.85 7.29 17.87
N HIS A 323 -19.88 6.44 17.55
CA HIS A 323 -19.46 5.32 18.37
C HIS A 323 -18.01 5.55 18.79
N HIS A 324 -17.73 5.60 20.09
CA HIS A 324 -16.38 5.72 20.62
C HIS A 324 -15.80 4.35 20.98
N GLY A 325 -14.54 4.13 20.63
CA GLY A 325 -13.84 2.86 20.79
C GLY A 325 -14.05 1.92 19.62
N LYS A 326 -13.54 0.69 19.79
CA LYS A 326 -13.45 -0.30 18.72
C LYS A 326 -14.84 -0.64 18.16
N VAL A 327 -15.09 -0.21 16.93
CA VAL A 327 -16.36 -0.38 16.20
C VAL A 327 -16.66 -1.82 15.74
N THR A 328 -15.75 -2.78 15.96
CA THR A 328 -15.91 -4.19 15.56
C THR A 328 -16.91 -5.00 16.40
N LEU A 329 -17.53 -4.40 17.42
CA LEU A 329 -18.36 -5.07 18.45
C LEU A 329 -17.65 -6.19 19.27
N ARG A 330 -16.45 -6.67 18.91
CA ARG A 330 -15.67 -7.76 19.56
C ARG A 330 -14.81 -7.33 20.78
N GLU A 331 -14.89 -8.12 21.87
CA GLU A 331 -14.18 -8.00 23.18
C GLU A 331 -12.66 -8.26 23.16
N LYS A 332 -11.91 -7.68 24.12
CA LYS A 332 -10.52 -8.02 24.51
C LYS A 332 -10.50 -8.52 25.97
N PHE A 333 -9.86 -9.67 26.24
CA PHE A 333 -9.66 -10.18 27.61
C PHE A 333 -8.29 -9.75 28.19
N PRO A 334 -8.21 -9.28 29.44
CA PRO A 334 -6.95 -9.07 30.14
C PRO A 334 -6.41 -10.43 30.62
N THR A 335 -5.39 -10.97 29.95
CA THR A 335 -4.57 -12.07 30.51
C THR A 335 -3.13 -11.64 30.67
N LYS A 336 -2.56 -12.03 31.81
CA LYS A 336 -1.19 -11.72 32.22
C LYS A 336 -0.20 -12.23 31.17
N GLY A 337 0.56 -11.32 30.56
CA GLY A 337 1.59 -11.64 29.56
C GLY A 337 1.30 -11.18 28.13
N TRP A 338 0.13 -10.58 27.85
CA TRP A 338 -0.12 -9.92 26.56
C TRP A 338 0.52 -8.52 26.53
N ARG A 339 1.27 -8.24 25.45
CA ARG A 339 2.15 -7.08 25.33
C ARG A 339 1.39 -5.76 25.13
N TYR A 340 1.95 -4.73 25.78
CA TYR A 340 1.69 -3.29 25.71
C TYR A 340 0.53 -2.72 26.55
N LEU A 341 0.47 -3.02 27.86
CA LEU A 341 0.23 -2.05 28.95
C LEU A 341 -0.04 -2.79 30.28
N PRO A 342 0.66 -2.49 31.38
CA PRO A 342 0.17 -2.82 32.71
C PRO A 342 -0.98 -1.88 33.08
N ASP A 343 -2.13 -2.42 33.48
CA ASP A 343 -3.24 -1.62 34.01
C ASP A 343 -2.78 -0.85 35.27
N LEU A 344 -3.07 0.46 35.31
CA LEU A 344 -2.93 1.24 36.54
C LEU A 344 -4.03 0.83 37.54
N PRO A 345 -3.76 0.84 38.86
CA PRO A 345 -4.78 0.51 39.86
C PRO A 345 -6.00 1.44 39.75
N GLY A 346 -7.17 0.88 39.42
CA GLY A 346 -8.46 1.59 39.37
C GLY A 346 -9.09 1.80 37.99
N ALA A 347 -8.54 1.21 36.91
CA ALA A 347 -9.18 1.26 35.59
C ALA A 347 -10.37 0.30 35.48
N GLU A 348 -11.58 0.82 35.22
CA GLU A 348 -12.75 0.04 34.76
C GLU A 348 -12.85 0.10 33.23
N PRO A 349 -12.68 -1.02 32.50
CA PRO A 349 -12.76 -1.03 31.04
C PRO A 349 -14.23 -1.03 30.57
N HIS A 350 -14.57 -0.14 29.64
CA HIS A 350 -15.97 0.09 29.24
C HIS A 350 -16.34 -0.22 27.77
N LEU A 351 -15.50 -0.81 26.92
CA LEU A 351 -15.82 -0.86 25.48
C LEU A 351 -15.57 -2.22 24.79
N SER A 352 -16.61 -3.08 24.76
CA SER A 352 -17.15 -3.89 23.63
C SER A 352 -17.88 -5.18 24.11
N LEU A 353 -18.87 -5.69 23.34
CA LEU A 353 -19.86 -6.75 23.69
C LEU A 353 -19.78 -8.05 22.82
N GLY A 354 -18.59 -8.59 22.49
CA GLY A 354 -18.39 -9.95 21.93
C GLY A 354 -18.42 -10.09 20.39
N TYR A 355 -17.84 -11.10 19.70
CA TYR A 355 -17.79 -12.56 19.92
C TYR A 355 -16.44 -13.26 19.59
N SER A 356 -16.44 -14.56 19.95
CA SER A 356 -15.46 -15.64 20.20
C SER A 356 -14.38 -16.03 19.17
N VAL A 357 -13.31 -16.69 19.68
CA VAL A 357 -12.58 -17.77 18.99
C VAL A 357 -12.26 -18.93 19.94
N VAL A 358 -12.38 -20.13 19.36
CA VAL A 358 -12.03 -21.50 19.75
C VAL A 358 -10.98 -21.66 20.86
N SER A 359 -11.28 -22.58 21.78
CA SER A 359 -10.41 -22.98 22.88
C SER A 359 -9.03 -23.46 22.37
N PRO A 360 -7.92 -22.81 22.77
CA PRO A 360 -6.57 -23.30 22.53
C PRO A 360 -6.33 -24.66 23.19
N VAL A 361 -7.11 -25.00 24.22
CA VAL A 361 -7.09 -26.33 24.86
C VAL A 361 -7.81 -27.35 23.98
N PHE A 362 -8.96 -27.01 23.37
CA PHE A 362 -9.61 -27.90 22.39
C PHE A 362 -8.75 -28.08 21.14
N ILE A 363 -8.14 -27.02 20.62
CA ILE A 363 -7.21 -27.11 19.48
C ILE A 363 -5.93 -27.83 19.88
N ALA A 364 -5.36 -27.61 21.07
CA ALA A 364 -4.20 -28.35 21.56
C ALA A 364 -4.50 -29.82 21.88
N ASP A 365 -5.71 -30.15 22.36
CA ASP A 365 -6.15 -31.51 22.64
C ASP A 365 -6.53 -32.25 21.35
N GLN A 366 -7.14 -31.57 20.37
CA GLN A 366 -7.35 -32.11 19.03
C GLN A 366 -6.03 -32.25 18.25
N LEU A 367 -5.07 -31.33 18.41
CA LEU A 367 -3.71 -31.46 17.86
C LEU A 367 -2.94 -32.58 18.56
N LYS A 368 -3.11 -32.79 19.88
CA LYS A 368 -2.54 -33.95 20.60
C LYS A 368 -3.20 -35.26 20.18
N ALA A 369 -4.51 -35.27 19.93
CA ALA A 369 -5.25 -36.42 19.44
C ALA A 369 -4.89 -36.76 17.98
N ALA A 370 -4.71 -35.74 17.12
CA ALA A 370 -4.24 -35.90 15.75
C ALA A 370 -2.75 -36.31 15.67
N ARG A 371 -1.92 -35.85 16.62
CA ARG A 371 -0.52 -36.30 16.77
C ARG A 371 -0.38 -37.74 17.27
N ALA A 372 -1.46 -38.34 17.80
CA ALA A 372 -1.46 -39.74 18.22
C ALA A 372 -1.73 -40.73 17.08
N SER A 373 -2.02 -40.26 15.86
CA SER A 373 -2.25 -41.10 14.68
C SER A 373 -1.32 -40.81 13.49
N GLN A 374 -0.19 -40.14 13.71
CA GLN A 374 0.85 -40.02 12.69
C GLN A 374 2.06 -40.87 13.07
N GLU A 375 2.33 -41.88 12.26
CA GLU A 375 3.64 -42.54 12.23
C GLU A 375 4.72 -41.50 11.91
N ALA A 376 5.87 -41.67 12.55
CA ALA A 376 7.01 -40.78 12.42
C ALA A 376 7.50 -40.72 10.97
N VAL A 377 7.40 -39.54 10.36
CA VAL A 377 8.26 -39.18 9.22
C VAL A 377 9.60 -38.75 9.80
N ALA A 378 10.67 -39.31 9.24
CA ALA A 378 12.04 -39.02 9.64
C ALA A 378 12.39 -37.54 9.43
N ASN A 379 13.28 -37.03 10.27
CA ASN A 379 13.97 -35.77 10.04
C ASN A 379 14.73 -35.84 8.70
N GLU A 380 14.45 -34.93 7.79
CA GLU A 380 15.44 -34.49 6.80
C GLU A 380 16.36 -33.47 7.48
N LYS A 381 17.53 -33.95 7.90
CA LYS A 381 18.75 -33.16 7.93
C LYS A 381 19.84 -34.04 7.34
N ASP A 382 20.09 -33.79 6.07
CA ASP A 382 21.39 -33.43 5.53
C ASP A 382 21.14 -33.17 4.04
N ALA A 383 20.62 -31.97 3.72
CA ALA A 383 20.78 -31.44 2.38
C ALA A 383 22.20 -30.83 2.34
N PRO A 384 23.04 -31.15 1.34
CA PRO A 384 24.31 -30.46 1.17
C PRO A 384 24.09 -28.95 1.02
N ASP A 385 25.03 -28.15 1.53
CA ASP A 385 25.06 -26.70 1.28
C ASP A 385 24.96 -26.45 -0.24
N LEU A 386 24.17 -25.45 -0.64
CA LEU A 386 23.95 -25.13 -2.04
C LEU A 386 25.21 -24.50 -2.64
N GLU A 387 25.90 -25.21 -3.53
CA GLU A 387 27.01 -24.61 -4.29
C GLU A 387 26.49 -23.97 -5.57
N LEU A 388 26.52 -22.63 -5.62
CA LEU A 388 26.08 -21.87 -6.79
C LEU A 388 27.04 -21.97 -7.99
N GLY A 389 28.26 -22.46 -7.78
CA GLY A 389 29.29 -22.60 -8.82
C GLY A 389 29.51 -21.30 -9.60
N ASP A 390 29.56 -21.42 -10.93
CA ASP A 390 29.70 -20.27 -11.85
C ASP A 390 28.52 -19.28 -11.79
N THR A 391 27.40 -19.67 -11.18
CA THR A 391 26.19 -18.84 -11.07
C THR A 391 26.28 -17.85 -9.91
N ALA A 392 27.21 -18.02 -8.97
CA ALA A 392 27.32 -17.19 -7.76
C ALA A 392 27.39 -15.68 -8.07
N ALA A 393 28.14 -15.30 -9.10
CA ALA A 393 28.29 -13.91 -9.53
C ALA A 393 26.97 -13.25 -9.99
N THR A 394 25.93 -14.04 -10.31
CA THR A 394 24.60 -13.52 -10.68
C THR A 394 23.88 -12.90 -9.49
N PHE A 395 24.25 -13.30 -8.26
CA PHE A 395 23.64 -12.85 -7.01
C PHE A 395 24.49 -11.84 -6.26
N ASP A 396 25.68 -11.52 -6.77
CA ASP A 396 26.50 -10.41 -6.30
C ASP A 396 26.02 -9.12 -6.98
N ILE A 397 25.23 -8.32 -6.25
CA ILE A 397 24.58 -7.12 -6.76
C ILE A 397 25.18 -5.90 -6.07
N GLU A 398 26.00 -5.14 -6.78
CA GLU A 398 26.49 -3.86 -6.26
C GLU A 398 25.32 -2.85 -6.20
N LYS A 399 24.71 -2.64 -5.04
CA LYS A 399 23.53 -1.75 -4.84
C LYS A 399 23.64 -0.35 -5.45
N LYS A 400 24.87 0.18 -5.57
CA LYS A 400 25.15 1.48 -6.21
C LYS A 400 24.91 1.48 -7.73
N GLU A 401 24.94 0.31 -8.38
CA GLU A 401 24.71 0.11 -9.81
C GLU A 401 23.22 -0.03 -10.16
N LEU A 402 22.36 -0.16 -9.15
CA LEU A 402 20.92 -0.11 -9.37
C LEU A 402 20.53 1.24 -9.97
N TRP A 403 19.66 1.16 -10.97
CA TRP A 403 19.19 2.31 -11.74
C TRP A 403 18.37 3.27 -10.86
N ARG A 404 18.26 4.52 -11.32
CA ARG A 404 17.65 5.62 -10.55
C ARG A 404 16.68 6.42 -11.39
N GLY A 405 15.63 6.91 -10.74
CA GLY A 405 14.62 7.77 -11.32
C GLY A 405 13.34 7.02 -11.65
N THR A 406 12.26 7.78 -11.74
CA THR A 406 10.95 7.26 -12.14
C THR A 406 10.65 7.67 -13.56
N ILE A 407 10.12 6.72 -14.35
CA ILE A 407 9.68 6.93 -15.73
C ILE A 407 8.15 7.02 -15.73
N ASP A 408 7.61 7.93 -16.52
CA ASP A 408 6.16 8.05 -16.71
C ASP A 408 5.70 7.06 -17.79
N PRO A 409 4.55 6.38 -17.62
CA PRO A 409 4.03 5.50 -18.65
C PRO A 409 3.42 6.33 -19.79
N ALA A 410 3.79 6.06 -21.05
CA ALA A 410 3.20 6.75 -22.21
C ALA A 410 1.70 6.41 -22.41
N SER A 411 1.25 5.28 -21.87
CA SER A 411 -0.16 4.87 -21.85
C SER A 411 -0.39 3.83 -20.75
N PRO A 412 -1.65 3.49 -20.40
CA PRO A 412 -1.93 2.42 -19.44
C PRO A 412 -1.26 1.08 -19.79
N ALA A 413 -1.06 0.77 -21.08
CA ALA A 413 -0.39 -0.45 -21.51
C ALA A 413 1.07 -0.54 -21.02
N GLU A 414 1.72 0.59 -20.72
CA GLU A 414 3.12 0.67 -20.29
C GLU A 414 3.28 0.54 -18.76
N SER A 415 2.17 0.44 -18.04
CA SER A 415 2.14 0.33 -16.57
C SER A 415 2.93 -0.87 -16.06
N TRP A 416 3.06 -1.93 -16.86
CA TRP A 416 3.88 -3.09 -16.54
C TRP A 416 5.32 -2.67 -16.23
N PHE A 417 5.91 -1.77 -17.05
CA PHE A 417 7.31 -1.40 -16.91
C PHE A 417 7.52 -0.56 -15.66
N VAL A 418 6.67 0.46 -15.45
CA VAL A 418 6.74 1.36 -14.29
C VAL A 418 6.60 0.59 -12.98
N SER A 419 5.64 -0.33 -12.91
CA SER A 419 5.39 -1.12 -11.70
C SER A 419 6.48 -2.18 -11.50
N ALA A 420 6.89 -2.87 -12.57
CA ALA A 420 7.88 -3.94 -12.51
C ALA A 420 9.29 -3.40 -12.24
N THR A 421 9.66 -2.24 -12.79
CA THR A 421 10.98 -1.64 -12.54
C THR A 421 11.11 -1.24 -11.08
N ALA A 422 10.09 -0.62 -10.48
CA ALA A 422 10.09 -0.30 -9.05
C ALA A 422 10.08 -1.57 -8.17
N ALA A 423 9.30 -2.58 -8.55
CA ALA A 423 9.25 -3.86 -7.84
C ALA A 423 10.60 -4.59 -7.87
N TYR A 424 11.19 -4.72 -9.05
CA TYR A 424 12.40 -5.49 -9.25
C TYR A 424 13.63 -4.79 -8.67
N TRP A 425 13.66 -3.45 -8.69
CA TRP A 425 14.66 -2.67 -7.97
C TRP A 425 14.69 -3.04 -6.48
N ARG A 426 13.51 -3.09 -5.83
CA ARG A 426 13.39 -3.45 -4.40
C ARG A 426 13.77 -4.89 -4.13
N LEU A 427 13.39 -5.81 -5.01
CA LEU A 427 13.79 -7.22 -4.89
C LEU A 427 15.32 -7.36 -4.92
N LEU A 428 16.01 -6.58 -5.75
CA LEU A 428 17.47 -6.62 -5.84
C LEU A 428 18.17 -5.90 -4.68
N GLU A 429 17.63 -4.76 -4.25
CA GLU A 429 18.19 -3.99 -3.14
C GLU A 429 18.01 -4.69 -1.78
N GLY A 430 16.95 -5.49 -1.63
CA GLY A 430 16.71 -6.28 -0.43
C GLY A 430 17.69 -7.45 -0.23
N LEU A 431 18.42 -7.87 -1.26
CA LEU A 431 19.27 -9.05 -1.18
C LEU A 431 20.46 -8.86 -0.19
N PRO A 432 20.90 -9.94 0.49
CA PRO A 432 22.10 -9.96 1.32
C PRO A 432 23.36 -9.70 0.50
N ASP A 433 24.22 -8.78 0.96
CA ASP A 433 25.41 -8.33 0.22
C ASP A 433 26.62 -9.30 0.29
N ASP A 434 26.66 -10.19 1.30
CA ASP A 434 27.86 -11.00 1.63
C ASP A 434 27.63 -12.52 1.54
N ASP A 435 26.46 -12.96 1.06
CA ASP A 435 26.10 -14.38 0.96
C ASP A 435 25.24 -14.65 -0.29
N SER A 436 25.89 -15.04 -1.38
CA SER A 436 25.23 -15.32 -2.65
C SER A 436 24.21 -16.45 -2.56
N ALA A 437 24.42 -17.45 -1.68
CA ALA A 437 23.49 -18.56 -1.50
C ALA A 437 22.21 -18.08 -0.81
N ALA A 438 22.34 -17.30 0.27
CA ALA A 438 21.20 -16.65 0.92
C ALA A 438 20.46 -15.69 -0.03
N ALA A 439 21.19 -14.92 -0.84
CA ALA A 439 20.59 -14.04 -1.85
C ALA A 439 19.84 -14.80 -2.94
N ALA A 440 20.34 -15.97 -3.37
CA ALA A 440 19.64 -16.83 -4.31
C ALA A 440 18.36 -17.42 -3.71
N GLU A 441 18.40 -17.87 -2.46
CA GLU A 441 17.22 -18.37 -1.74
C GLU A 441 16.17 -17.28 -1.55
N GLU A 442 16.56 -16.09 -1.09
CA GLU A 442 15.64 -14.97 -0.87
C GLU A 442 14.98 -14.51 -2.17
N LEU A 443 15.75 -14.40 -3.26
CA LEU A 443 15.19 -14.07 -4.56
C LEU A 443 14.21 -15.14 -5.04
N ALA A 444 14.53 -16.43 -4.85
CA ALA A 444 13.67 -17.54 -5.23
C ALA A 444 12.35 -17.53 -4.44
N GLU A 445 12.39 -17.24 -3.13
CA GLU A 445 11.20 -17.11 -2.29
C GLU A 445 10.29 -15.95 -2.76
N GLU A 446 10.87 -14.80 -3.09
CA GLU A 446 10.12 -13.66 -3.61
C GLU A 446 9.47 -13.95 -4.98
N LEU A 447 10.20 -14.61 -5.90
CA LEU A 447 9.66 -15.03 -7.20
C LEU A 447 8.54 -16.07 -7.03
N ALA A 448 8.71 -17.07 -6.16
CA ALA A 448 7.66 -18.03 -5.83
C ALA A 448 6.43 -17.35 -5.22
N ALA A 449 6.61 -16.31 -4.39
CA ALA A 449 5.51 -15.53 -3.84
C ALA A 449 4.77 -14.74 -4.94
N LEU A 450 5.48 -14.21 -5.95
CA LEU A 450 4.85 -13.56 -7.11
C LEU A 450 4.06 -14.56 -7.96
N GLU A 451 4.59 -15.75 -8.21
CA GLU A 451 3.89 -16.84 -8.90
C GLU A 451 2.59 -17.21 -8.16
N ALA A 452 2.67 -17.44 -6.84
CA ALA A 452 1.50 -17.76 -6.03
C ALA A 452 0.44 -16.66 -6.07
N ARG A 453 0.86 -15.37 -6.03
CA ARG A 453 -0.06 -14.22 -6.17
C ARG A 453 -0.70 -14.18 -7.55
N TYR A 454 0.05 -14.47 -8.61
CA TYR A 454 -0.48 -14.55 -9.97
C TYR A 454 -1.55 -15.63 -10.08
N LEU A 455 -1.22 -16.87 -9.68
CA LEU A 455 -2.12 -18.03 -9.74
C LEU A 455 -3.38 -17.81 -8.90
N TYR A 456 -3.24 -17.23 -7.70
CA TYR A 456 -4.37 -16.85 -6.87
C TYR A 456 -5.29 -15.85 -7.57
N THR A 457 -4.71 -14.82 -8.20
CA THR A 457 -5.48 -13.76 -8.87
C THR A 457 -6.26 -14.31 -10.06
N VAL A 458 -5.61 -15.07 -10.96
CA VAL A 458 -6.27 -15.65 -12.14
C VAL A 458 -7.26 -16.77 -11.80
N SER A 459 -7.21 -17.32 -10.59
CA SER A 459 -8.23 -18.26 -10.11
C SER A 459 -9.56 -17.59 -9.75
N ARG A 460 -9.57 -16.25 -9.64
CA ARG A 460 -10.72 -15.44 -9.17
C ARG A 460 -11.14 -14.37 -10.17
N GLU A 461 -10.19 -13.86 -10.94
CA GLU A 461 -10.38 -12.81 -11.93
C GLU A 461 -9.95 -13.28 -13.32
N GLU A 462 -10.41 -12.60 -14.36
CA GLU A 462 -10.02 -12.92 -15.74
C GLU A 462 -8.51 -12.66 -15.95
N GLY A 463 -7.85 -13.60 -16.62
CA GLY A 463 -6.45 -13.44 -17.00
C GLY A 463 -6.29 -12.35 -18.06
N LEU A 464 -5.24 -11.53 -17.94
CA LEU A 464 -4.94 -10.43 -18.85
C LEU A 464 -3.52 -10.54 -19.39
N THR A 465 -3.30 -9.96 -20.57
CA THR A 465 -1.94 -9.66 -21.03
C THR A 465 -1.36 -8.54 -20.17
N ALA A 466 -0.04 -8.34 -20.18
CA ALA A 466 0.55 -7.20 -19.47
C ALA A 466 0.22 -5.87 -20.16
N LEU A 467 0.01 -5.90 -21.49
CA LEU A 467 -0.32 -4.71 -22.29
C LEU A 467 -1.80 -4.30 -22.20
N ASP A 468 -2.68 -5.18 -21.74
CA ASP A 468 -4.08 -4.84 -21.41
C ASP A 468 -4.23 -4.18 -20.03
N ALA A 469 -3.11 -3.76 -19.43
CA ALA A 469 -3.10 -3.01 -18.18
C ALA A 469 -4.00 -1.77 -18.27
N HIS A 470 -4.87 -1.61 -17.27
CA HIS A 470 -5.75 -0.46 -17.16
C HIS A 470 -6.09 -0.19 -15.70
N ARG A 471 -6.61 1.00 -15.43
CA ARG A 471 -7.05 1.35 -14.08
C ARG A 471 -8.37 0.66 -13.78
N ALA A 472 -8.42 -0.04 -12.66
CA ALA A 472 -9.64 -0.57 -12.07
C ALA A 472 -9.64 -0.33 -10.56
N TYR A 473 -10.82 -0.08 -10.00
CA TYR A 473 -10.99 0.15 -8.57
C TYR A 473 -11.62 -1.06 -7.86
N ASP A 474 -12.18 -1.99 -8.62
CA ASP A 474 -13.04 -3.10 -8.15
C ASP A 474 -12.36 -4.47 -8.19
N ARG A 475 -11.13 -4.56 -8.72
CA ARG A 475 -10.43 -5.84 -8.96
C ARG A 475 -8.91 -5.65 -9.09
N TYR A 476 -8.12 -6.69 -8.84
CA TYR A 476 -6.65 -6.59 -8.79
C TYR A 476 -5.97 -6.81 -10.14
N ALA A 477 -6.51 -7.66 -11.00
CA ALA A 477 -5.84 -8.19 -12.18
C ALA A 477 -5.28 -7.13 -13.14
N PRO A 478 -6.00 -6.01 -13.44
CA PRO A 478 -5.52 -4.98 -14.36
C PRO A 478 -4.23 -4.26 -13.96
N TYR A 479 -3.86 -4.31 -12.68
CA TYR A 479 -2.57 -3.82 -12.17
C TYR A 479 -1.62 -4.97 -11.84
N LEU A 480 -2.12 -5.99 -11.12
CA LEU A 480 -1.28 -7.00 -10.50
C LEU A 480 -0.68 -7.96 -11.52
N LEU A 481 -1.43 -8.39 -12.54
CA LEU A 481 -0.90 -9.30 -13.57
C LEU A 481 0.18 -8.61 -14.42
N PRO A 482 -0.02 -7.38 -14.95
CA PRO A 482 1.04 -6.65 -15.65
C PRO A 482 2.30 -6.45 -14.82
N ARG A 483 2.17 -6.07 -13.54
CA ARG A 483 3.33 -5.91 -12.64
C ARG A 483 4.10 -7.21 -12.46
N ILE A 484 3.41 -8.32 -12.18
CA ILE A 484 4.07 -9.62 -11.96
C ILE A 484 4.75 -10.10 -13.25
N LYS A 485 4.03 -10.09 -14.37
CA LYS A 485 4.59 -10.54 -15.66
C LYS A 485 5.75 -9.64 -16.11
N GLY A 486 5.64 -8.34 -15.86
CA GLY A 486 6.73 -7.40 -16.08
C GLY A 486 7.96 -7.68 -15.21
N THR A 487 7.75 -8.07 -13.95
CA THR A 487 8.86 -8.42 -13.04
C THR A 487 9.58 -9.67 -13.53
N PHE A 488 8.85 -10.71 -13.94
CA PHE A 488 9.44 -11.87 -14.58
C PHE A 488 10.11 -11.54 -15.92
N ALA A 489 9.56 -10.62 -16.72
CA ALA A 489 10.19 -10.18 -17.97
C ALA A 489 11.54 -9.51 -17.73
N LEU A 490 11.64 -8.63 -16.72
CA LEU A 490 12.90 -7.99 -16.33
C LEU A 490 13.89 -9.01 -15.73
N HIS A 491 13.39 -9.94 -14.92
CA HIS A 491 14.21 -11.02 -14.37
C HIS A 491 14.80 -11.92 -15.45
N GLN A 492 13.98 -12.35 -16.41
CA GLN A 492 14.41 -13.14 -17.55
C GLN A 492 15.36 -12.37 -18.45
N LEU A 493 15.18 -11.05 -18.60
CA LEU A 493 16.13 -10.20 -19.30
C LEU A 493 17.49 -10.15 -18.59
N ARG A 494 17.52 -10.00 -17.25
CA ARG A 494 18.75 -10.06 -16.45
C ARG A 494 19.47 -11.38 -16.64
N LEU A 495 18.75 -12.51 -16.52
CA LEU A 495 19.34 -13.83 -16.72
C LEU A 495 19.86 -14.06 -18.14
N LEU A 496 19.24 -13.45 -19.16
CA LEU A 496 19.65 -13.56 -20.55
C LEU A 496 20.90 -12.73 -20.87
N LEU A 497 20.99 -11.53 -20.31
CA LEU A 497 22.05 -10.55 -20.60
C LEU A 497 23.26 -10.65 -19.65
N GLY A 498 23.05 -11.15 -18.43
CA GLY A 498 23.98 -10.99 -17.31
C GLY A 498 23.78 -9.64 -16.61
N ASN A 499 24.31 -9.52 -15.39
CA ASN A 499 24.10 -8.35 -14.52
C ASN A 499 24.61 -7.05 -15.17
N ASP A 500 25.88 -7.02 -15.61
CA ASP A 500 26.51 -5.81 -16.16
C ASP A 500 25.69 -5.16 -17.29
N VAL A 501 25.38 -5.95 -18.34
CA VAL A 501 24.65 -5.45 -19.51
C VAL A 501 23.20 -5.11 -19.14
N PHE A 502 22.58 -5.87 -18.25
CA PHE A 502 21.24 -5.56 -17.77
C PHE A 502 21.20 -4.22 -17.01
N PHE A 503 22.16 -3.97 -16.12
CA PHE A 503 22.23 -2.71 -15.39
C PHE A 503 22.53 -1.53 -16.33
N ASP A 504 23.40 -1.71 -17.32
CA ASP A 504 23.63 -0.69 -18.37
C ASP A 504 22.33 -0.37 -19.15
N VAL A 505 21.54 -1.39 -19.50
CA VAL A 505 20.24 -1.21 -20.17
C VAL A 505 19.27 -0.42 -19.28
N MET A 506 19.14 -0.81 -18.02
CA MET A 506 18.23 -0.15 -17.07
C MET A 506 18.67 1.29 -16.79
N ALA A 507 19.97 1.52 -16.57
CA ALA A 507 20.52 2.87 -16.39
C ALA A 507 20.26 3.73 -17.63
N ALA A 508 20.53 3.24 -18.84
CA ALA A 508 20.31 3.98 -20.08
C ALA A 508 18.82 4.31 -20.30
N ALA A 509 17.90 3.38 -20.01
CA ALA A 509 16.47 3.64 -20.14
C ALA A 509 16.02 4.74 -19.16
N HIS A 510 16.41 4.61 -17.89
CA HIS A 510 16.05 5.58 -16.85
C HIS A 510 16.71 6.94 -17.07
N ASP A 511 17.97 7.02 -17.47
CA ASP A 511 18.64 8.30 -17.75
C ASP A 511 18.00 9.06 -18.93
N ARG A 512 17.54 8.34 -19.96
CA ARG A 512 16.90 8.94 -21.14
C ARG A 512 15.46 9.41 -20.88
N TYR A 513 14.74 8.72 -19.99
CA TYR A 513 13.29 8.85 -19.81
C TYR A 513 12.85 9.24 -18.40
N ARG A 514 13.75 9.47 -17.44
CA ARG A 514 13.38 9.96 -16.11
C ARG A 514 12.49 11.20 -16.21
N GLY A 515 11.32 11.14 -15.57
CA GLY A 515 10.31 12.20 -15.58
C GLY A 515 9.70 12.46 -16.96
N ARG A 516 9.78 11.49 -17.87
CA ARG A 516 9.25 11.56 -19.24
C ARG A 516 8.52 10.27 -19.60
N GLU A 517 7.59 10.38 -20.53
CA GLU A 517 6.83 9.25 -21.03
C GLU A 517 7.72 8.28 -21.84
N MET A 518 7.60 6.98 -21.55
CA MET A 518 8.25 5.90 -22.31
C MET A 518 7.22 4.85 -22.72
N SER A 519 7.30 4.34 -23.95
CA SER A 519 6.55 3.17 -24.42
C SER A 519 7.38 1.89 -24.36
N THR A 520 6.72 0.73 -24.37
CA THR A 520 7.40 -0.58 -24.47
C THR A 520 8.31 -0.64 -25.69
N ARG A 521 7.90 -0.05 -26.82
CA ARG A 521 8.74 0.02 -28.03
C ARG A 521 10.02 0.83 -27.78
N ASP A 522 9.93 1.93 -27.04
CA ASP A 522 11.09 2.77 -26.74
C ASP A 522 12.05 2.05 -25.78
N PHE A 523 11.53 1.35 -24.76
CA PHE A 523 12.35 0.50 -23.89
C PHE A 523 13.07 -0.59 -24.69
N LEU A 524 12.36 -1.30 -25.57
CA LEU A 524 12.96 -2.33 -26.43
C LEU A 524 14.07 -1.73 -27.29
N ALA A 525 13.85 -0.57 -27.91
CA ALA A 525 14.87 0.09 -28.71
C ALA A 525 16.14 0.43 -27.89
N VAL A 526 15.99 0.91 -26.66
CA VAL A 526 17.14 1.17 -25.76
C VAL A 526 17.83 -0.14 -25.37
N ALA A 527 17.06 -1.17 -25.00
CA ALA A 527 17.60 -2.45 -24.58
C ALA A 527 18.39 -3.15 -25.70
N GLU A 528 17.87 -3.12 -26.94
CA GLU A 528 18.53 -3.69 -28.11
C GLU A 528 19.76 -2.87 -28.52
N GLU A 529 19.70 -1.54 -28.41
CA GLU A 529 20.84 -0.64 -28.66
C GLU A 529 22.01 -0.94 -27.71
N VAL A 530 21.74 -1.04 -26.41
CA VAL A 530 22.77 -1.23 -25.38
C VAL A 530 23.28 -2.67 -25.36
N SER A 531 22.40 -3.67 -25.46
CA SER A 531 22.79 -5.08 -25.41
C SER A 531 23.37 -5.60 -26.73
N GLY A 532 23.08 -4.95 -27.87
CA GLY A 532 23.43 -5.43 -29.19
C GLY A 532 22.69 -6.71 -29.62
N ARG A 533 21.59 -7.07 -28.93
CA ARG A 533 20.79 -8.27 -29.18
C ARG A 533 19.37 -7.88 -29.61
N GLU A 534 18.74 -8.72 -30.42
CA GLU A 534 17.30 -8.62 -30.69
C GLU A 534 16.52 -9.20 -29.49
N LEU A 535 15.68 -8.39 -28.87
CA LEU A 535 15.02 -8.69 -27.59
C LEU A 535 13.49 -8.61 -27.69
N ALA A 536 12.94 -7.99 -28.75
CA ALA A 536 11.51 -7.80 -28.91
C ALA A 536 10.70 -9.09 -28.73
N ALA A 537 11.08 -10.20 -29.39
CA ALA A 537 10.37 -11.48 -29.26
C ALA A 537 10.53 -12.11 -27.87
N PHE A 538 11.70 -11.96 -27.24
CA PHE A 538 12.02 -12.53 -25.94
C PHE A 538 11.27 -11.83 -24.80
N ILE A 539 11.09 -10.52 -24.88
CA ILE A 539 10.31 -9.77 -23.89
C ILE A 539 8.81 -9.86 -24.22
N GLY A 540 8.44 -9.72 -25.50
CA GLY A 540 7.05 -9.71 -25.95
C GLY A 540 6.25 -10.93 -25.51
N GLN A 541 6.86 -12.13 -25.46
CA GLN A 541 6.17 -13.33 -24.96
C GLN A 541 5.62 -13.19 -23.53
N TRP A 542 6.28 -12.42 -22.67
CA TRP A 542 5.84 -12.17 -21.29
C TRP A 542 4.77 -11.09 -21.21
N LEU A 543 4.73 -10.19 -22.20
CA LEU A 543 3.84 -9.03 -22.20
C LEU A 543 2.55 -9.30 -22.98
N ASP A 544 2.66 -9.93 -24.14
CA ASP A 544 1.60 -10.07 -25.15
C ASP A 544 0.68 -11.29 -24.94
N ARG A 545 1.15 -12.29 -24.20
CA ARG A 545 0.42 -13.56 -24.01
C ARG A 545 -0.39 -13.55 -22.72
N THR A 546 -1.50 -14.26 -22.66
CA THR A 546 -2.16 -14.58 -21.38
C THR A 546 -1.58 -15.87 -20.80
N GLY A 547 -1.69 -16.05 -19.48
CA GLY A 547 -1.20 -17.26 -18.81
C GLY A 547 0.32 -17.28 -18.57
N LEU A 548 0.82 -18.45 -18.15
CA LEU A 548 2.21 -18.71 -17.80
C LEU A 548 2.78 -19.84 -18.69
N PRO A 549 4.12 -19.97 -18.79
CA PRO A 549 4.76 -21.13 -19.39
C PRO A 549 4.23 -22.45 -18.81
N GLN A 550 3.82 -23.39 -19.66
CA GLN A 550 3.43 -24.73 -19.24
C GLN A 550 4.49 -25.73 -19.65
N VAL A 551 5.32 -26.14 -18.68
CA VAL A 551 6.52 -26.94 -18.90
C VAL A 551 6.41 -28.33 -18.29
N GLN A 552 6.94 -29.32 -19.00
CA GLN A 552 7.16 -30.67 -18.48
C GLN A 552 8.61 -31.07 -18.75
N PRO A 553 9.49 -31.04 -17.74
CA PRO A 553 10.86 -31.47 -17.89
C PRO A 553 10.95 -32.99 -18.09
N GLN A 554 11.85 -33.40 -18.98
CA GLN A 554 12.19 -34.79 -19.27
C GLN A 554 13.69 -34.95 -19.07
N VAL A 555 14.07 -35.86 -18.17
CA VAL A 555 15.45 -36.03 -17.76
C VAL A 555 15.93 -37.43 -18.08
N GLU A 556 17.09 -37.54 -18.74
CA GLU A 556 17.74 -38.81 -19.06
C GLU A 556 19.22 -38.76 -18.67
N VAL A 557 19.68 -39.72 -17.86
CA VAL A 557 21.09 -39.83 -17.42
C VAL A 557 21.78 -40.94 -18.21
N LYS A 558 22.85 -40.61 -18.95
CA LYS A 558 23.59 -41.53 -19.82
C LYS A 558 25.03 -41.71 -19.35
N THR A 559 25.57 -42.91 -19.46
CA THR A 559 27.01 -43.15 -19.29
C THR A 559 27.77 -42.76 -20.56
N THR A 560 28.90 -42.07 -20.41
CA THR A 560 29.75 -41.72 -21.57
C THR A 560 30.79 -42.81 -21.83
N ARG A 561 31.30 -42.90 -23.07
CA ARG A 561 32.36 -43.86 -23.43
C ARG A 561 33.72 -43.55 -22.79
N GLY A 562 33.92 -42.34 -22.25
CA GLY A 562 35.18 -41.88 -21.67
C GLY A 562 35.24 -41.93 -20.13
N GLY A 563 34.16 -42.32 -19.46
CA GLY A 563 33.96 -42.12 -18.02
C GLY A 563 33.10 -40.87 -17.75
N GLY A 564 32.36 -40.88 -16.64
CA GLY A 564 31.38 -39.83 -16.32
C GLY A 564 29.98 -40.07 -16.91
N TRP A 565 29.10 -39.10 -16.70
CA TRP A 565 27.67 -39.15 -16.95
C TRP A 565 27.19 -37.89 -17.66
N ASP A 566 26.39 -38.06 -18.71
CA ASP A 566 25.68 -36.96 -19.39
C ASP A 566 24.24 -36.90 -18.88
N LEU A 567 23.86 -35.75 -18.31
CA LEU A 567 22.50 -35.40 -17.97
C LEU A 567 21.85 -34.70 -19.18
N VAL A 568 20.90 -35.36 -19.83
CA VAL A 568 20.14 -34.81 -20.95
C VAL A 568 18.78 -34.32 -20.44
N VAL A 569 18.53 -33.03 -20.55
CA VAL A 569 17.28 -32.38 -20.15
C VAL A 569 16.54 -31.87 -21.38
N GLY A 570 15.37 -32.44 -21.65
CA GLY A 570 14.40 -31.91 -22.61
C GLY A 570 13.25 -31.21 -21.89
N VAL A 571 12.71 -30.15 -22.47
CA VAL A 571 11.52 -29.47 -21.93
C VAL A 571 10.40 -29.53 -22.94
N VAL A 572 9.33 -30.24 -22.59
CA VAL A 572 8.10 -30.25 -23.40
C VAL A 572 7.23 -29.10 -22.95
N GLN A 573 6.81 -28.27 -23.90
CA GLN A 573 5.89 -27.16 -23.64
C GLN A 573 4.57 -27.38 -24.38
N SER A 574 3.46 -27.05 -23.73
CA SER A 574 2.13 -26.96 -24.35
C SER A 574 1.81 -25.51 -24.74
N GLY A 575 0.99 -25.33 -25.78
CA GLY A 575 0.65 -23.99 -26.28
C GLY A 575 1.77 -23.34 -27.10
N GLU A 576 1.86 -22.01 -27.04
CA GLU A 576 2.94 -21.25 -27.67
C GLU A 576 4.24 -21.43 -26.88
N LEU A 577 5.34 -21.72 -27.58
CA LEU A 577 6.62 -22.00 -26.94
C LEU A 577 7.18 -20.71 -26.32
N TYR A 578 7.61 -20.80 -25.06
CA TYR A 578 8.41 -19.79 -24.41
C TYR A 578 9.90 -20.06 -24.60
N GLN A 579 10.66 -18.98 -24.73
CA GLN A 579 12.11 -18.99 -24.61
C GLN A 579 12.48 -18.39 -23.26
N PHE A 580 13.21 -19.10 -22.42
CA PHE A 580 13.50 -18.63 -21.07
C PHE A 580 14.84 -19.19 -20.55
N VAL A 581 15.34 -18.55 -19.52
CA VAL A 581 16.51 -18.98 -18.75
C VAL A 581 16.03 -19.43 -17.38
N THR A 582 16.56 -20.53 -16.88
CA THR A 582 16.22 -21.07 -15.55
C THR A 582 17.43 -21.83 -14.99
N HIS A 583 17.41 -22.10 -13.69
CA HIS A 583 18.44 -22.86 -13.00
C HIS A 583 17.98 -24.29 -12.69
N LEU A 584 18.83 -25.26 -13.07
CA LEU A 584 18.70 -26.65 -12.65
C LEU A 584 19.54 -26.89 -11.41
N GLU A 585 18.93 -27.46 -10.39
CA GLU A 585 19.68 -28.07 -9.30
C GLU A 585 19.97 -29.52 -9.63
N VAL A 586 21.23 -29.91 -9.53
CA VAL A 586 21.67 -31.30 -9.72
C VAL A 586 22.36 -31.77 -8.45
N GLU A 587 21.84 -32.85 -7.88
CA GLU A 587 22.45 -33.55 -6.75
C GLU A 587 23.24 -34.76 -7.28
N THR A 588 24.45 -34.94 -6.75
CA THR A 588 25.28 -36.13 -6.94
C THR A 588 25.55 -36.79 -5.59
N ALA A 589 26.41 -37.81 -5.55
CA ALA A 589 26.79 -38.43 -4.27
C ALA A 589 27.69 -37.54 -3.40
N GLU A 590 28.29 -36.49 -3.96
CA GLU A 590 29.27 -35.63 -3.26
C GLU A 590 28.81 -34.18 -3.10
N GLU A 591 28.01 -33.65 -4.03
CA GLU A 591 27.67 -32.23 -4.08
C GLU A 591 26.28 -31.96 -4.66
N ARG A 592 25.74 -30.77 -4.35
CA ARG A 592 24.52 -30.19 -4.90
C ARG A 592 24.89 -28.88 -5.59
N SER A 593 24.70 -28.82 -6.90
CA SER A 593 25.14 -27.69 -7.73
C SER A 593 23.99 -27.08 -8.55
N ILE A 594 24.05 -25.76 -8.75
CA ILE A 594 23.12 -25.00 -9.59
C ILE A 594 23.73 -24.76 -10.97
N HIS A 595 22.98 -25.10 -12.02
CA HIS A 595 23.38 -24.95 -13.43
C HIS A 595 22.37 -24.10 -14.19
N ARG A 596 22.82 -22.95 -14.70
CA ARG A 596 22.02 -22.11 -15.60
C ARG A 596 21.78 -22.82 -16.93
N ILE A 597 20.53 -22.92 -17.35
CA ILE A 597 20.13 -23.44 -18.66
C ILE A 597 19.29 -22.44 -19.44
N GLU A 598 19.42 -22.45 -20.76
CA GLU A 598 18.61 -21.65 -21.68
C GLU A 598 17.74 -22.59 -22.53
N VAL A 599 16.43 -22.48 -22.39
CA VAL A 599 15.45 -23.27 -23.12
C VAL A 599 14.99 -22.49 -24.33
N ALA A 600 15.48 -22.87 -25.51
CA ALA A 600 15.09 -22.31 -26.79
C ALA A 600 14.55 -23.40 -27.74
N GLY A 601 13.23 -23.43 -27.91
CA GLY A 601 12.55 -24.41 -28.76
C GLY A 601 12.54 -25.82 -28.16
N LYS A 602 12.67 -26.85 -29.01
CA LYS A 602 12.56 -28.28 -28.61
C LYS A 602 13.90 -28.98 -28.41
N ARG A 603 14.99 -28.23 -28.27
CA ARG A 603 16.34 -28.81 -28.21
C ARG A 603 16.63 -29.29 -26.79
N ALA A 604 17.10 -30.54 -26.66
CA ALA A 604 17.59 -31.04 -25.39
C ALA A 604 18.96 -30.44 -25.04
N ILE A 605 19.16 -30.16 -23.77
CA ILE A 605 20.38 -29.60 -23.17
C ILE A 605 21.15 -30.75 -22.53
N SER A 606 22.48 -30.76 -22.64
CA SER A 606 23.32 -31.83 -22.10
C SER A 606 24.38 -31.22 -21.18
N LEU A 607 24.43 -31.70 -19.94
CA LEU A 607 25.43 -31.32 -18.93
C LEU A 607 26.26 -32.56 -18.57
N HIS A 608 27.57 -32.40 -18.43
CA HIS A 608 28.49 -33.51 -18.13
C HIS A 608 28.90 -33.47 -16.66
N PHE A 609 28.91 -34.64 -16.01
CA PHE A 609 29.29 -34.82 -14.61
C PHE A 609 30.23 -36.01 -14.45
N ASP A 610 31.26 -35.86 -13.61
CA ASP A 610 32.14 -36.99 -13.25
C ASP A 610 31.40 -38.04 -12.40
N GLN A 611 30.49 -37.55 -11.56
CA GLN A 611 29.63 -38.35 -10.67
C GLN A 611 28.27 -38.59 -11.29
N ARG A 612 27.57 -39.65 -10.86
CA ARG A 612 26.21 -39.92 -11.34
C ARG A 612 25.23 -38.93 -10.71
N PRO A 613 24.43 -38.18 -11.51
CA PRO A 613 23.31 -37.41 -10.97
C PRO A 613 22.27 -38.33 -10.31
N THR A 614 21.87 -38.02 -9.08
CA THR A 614 20.91 -38.78 -8.26
C THR A 614 19.55 -38.10 -8.18
N ARG A 615 19.52 -36.77 -8.18
CA ARG A 615 18.31 -35.94 -8.19
C ARG A 615 18.51 -34.71 -9.07
N VAL A 616 17.43 -34.29 -9.74
CA VAL A 616 17.39 -33.06 -10.54
C VAL A 616 16.12 -32.31 -10.20
N VAL A 617 16.26 -31.03 -9.83
CA VAL A 617 15.14 -30.10 -9.66
C VAL A 617 15.19 -29.11 -10.80
N PHE A 618 14.12 -29.07 -11.59
CA PHE A 618 13.95 -28.10 -12.66
C PHE A 618 13.37 -26.81 -12.08
N ASP A 619 13.89 -25.66 -12.51
CA ASP A 619 13.50 -24.34 -12.01
C ASP A 619 13.66 -24.19 -10.50
N ALA A 620 14.84 -24.61 -10.02
CA ALA A 620 15.14 -24.68 -8.59
C ALA A 620 15.12 -23.31 -7.88
N LEU A 621 15.28 -22.21 -8.64
CA LEU A 621 15.27 -20.85 -8.14
C LEU A 621 14.00 -20.07 -8.51
N HIS A 622 12.95 -20.75 -9.01
CA HIS A 622 11.69 -20.12 -9.42
C HIS A 622 11.89 -18.98 -10.45
N ASP A 623 12.84 -19.15 -11.36
CA ASP A 623 13.18 -18.13 -12.36
C ASP A 623 12.03 -17.93 -13.36
N ILE A 624 11.19 -18.96 -13.53
CA ILE A 624 9.98 -18.89 -14.34
C ILE A 624 8.72 -19.22 -13.52
N PRO A 625 7.61 -18.51 -13.73
CA PRO A 625 6.33 -18.88 -13.13
C PRO A 625 5.72 -20.04 -13.94
N VAL A 626 5.30 -21.15 -13.30
CA VAL A 626 4.88 -22.39 -13.99
C VAL A 626 3.51 -22.95 -13.59
#